data_AF-A0A965PD44-F1
#
_entry.id   AF-A0A965PD44-F1
#
_cell.length_a   1.000
_cell.length_b   1.000
_cell.length_c   1.000
_cell.angle_alpha   90.00
_cell.angle_beta   90.00
_cell.angle_gamma   90.00
#
_symmetry.space_group_name_H-M   'P 1'
#
loop_
_entity.id
_entity.type
_entity.pdbx_description
1 polymer ?
#
loop_
_entity_poly.entity_id
_entity_poly.type
_entity_poly.pdbx_seq_one_letter_code
_entity_poly.pdbx_strand_id
1 'polypeptide(L)'
;MPDLTPTEAMREEAQRYRNWKAEGRRGGTSVAARRAGQILSGDPLSEETVIAMAAWFARHEVDKQGEGFSPGEDGYPSPGRVAWAAWGGDPGQRWASERADSIKADRGIARMEDQGARPYPNEHAARLVDPEGFDRFRRVN
;
A
#
# COMPACT_ATOMS: atom_id res chain seq x y z
N MET A 1 -0.19 -14.10 11.23
CA MET A 1 -1.10 -12.95 11.11
C MET A 1 -0.63 -11.82 12.02
N PRO A 2 -0.03 -10.76 11.44
CA PRO A 2 0.46 -9.61 12.20
C PRO A 2 -0.69 -8.80 12.81
N ASP A 3 -0.42 -8.06 13.90
CA ASP A 3 -1.37 -7.09 14.45
C ASP A 3 -1.53 -5.90 13.48
N LEU A 4 -2.78 -5.69 13.04
CA LEU A 4 -3.17 -4.66 12.07
C LEU A 4 -3.94 -3.49 12.71
N THR A 5 -3.88 -3.37 14.03
CA THR A 5 -4.47 -2.26 14.77
C THR A 5 -3.64 -0.98 14.54
N PRO A 6 -4.27 0.15 14.16
CA PRO A 6 -3.57 1.43 14.04
C PRO A 6 -2.94 1.86 15.36
N THR A 7 -1.71 2.37 15.30
CA THR A 7 -1.02 2.90 16.48
C THR A 7 -1.57 4.26 16.90
N GLU A 8 -1.37 4.66 18.16
CA GLU A 8 -1.82 5.97 18.64
C GLU A 8 -1.19 7.12 17.86
N ALA A 9 0.10 7.02 17.51
CA ALA A 9 0.78 8.03 16.69
C ALA A 9 0.16 8.18 15.28
N MET A 10 -0.38 7.11 14.70
CA MET A 10 -1.14 7.20 13.44
C MET A 10 -2.46 7.93 13.64
N ARG A 11 -3.14 7.69 14.78
CA ARG A 11 -4.40 8.34 15.13
C ARG A 11 -4.20 9.83 15.36
N GLU A 12 -3.12 10.23 16.00
CA GLU A 12 -2.73 11.64 16.17
C GLU A 12 -2.56 12.35 14.82
N GLU A 13 -1.87 11.75 13.84
CA GLU A 13 -1.72 12.33 12.50
C GLU A 13 -3.05 12.36 11.75
N ALA A 14 -3.87 11.30 11.83
CA ALA A 14 -5.20 11.28 11.23
C ALA A 14 -6.14 12.33 11.84
N GLN A 15 -6.00 12.61 13.15
CA GLN A 15 -6.72 13.69 13.83
C GLN A 15 -6.22 15.06 13.36
N ARG A 16 -4.90 15.23 13.19
CA ARG A 16 -4.31 16.44 12.63
C ARG A 16 -4.86 16.75 11.23
N TYR A 17 -5.01 15.72 10.39
CA TYR A 17 -5.71 15.85 9.11
C TYR A 17 -7.13 16.41 9.28
N ARG A 18 -7.94 15.85 10.19
CA ARG A 18 -9.32 16.33 10.43
C ARG A 18 -9.34 17.80 10.87
N ASN A 19 -8.41 18.18 11.73
CA ASN A 19 -8.28 19.57 12.20
C ASN A 19 -7.97 20.51 11.02
N TRP A 20 -6.99 20.16 10.18
CA TRP A 20 -6.68 20.94 8.98
C TRP A 20 -7.83 21.01 7.98
N LYS A 21 -8.61 19.94 7.82
CA LYS A 21 -9.83 19.99 6.99
C LYS A 21 -10.88 20.94 7.56
N ALA A 22 -11.04 20.99 8.88
CA ALA A 22 -11.95 21.93 9.54
C ALA A 22 -11.50 23.39 9.37
N GLU A 23 -10.19 23.63 9.32
CA GLU A 23 -9.59 24.92 9.00
C GLU A 23 -9.65 25.29 7.51
N GLY A 24 -10.24 24.44 6.66
CA GLY A 24 -10.35 24.69 5.22
C GLY A 24 -9.08 24.42 4.41
N ARG A 25 -8.07 23.76 5.00
CA ARG A 25 -6.82 23.42 4.28
C ARG A 25 -7.11 22.46 3.12
N ARG A 26 -6.43 22.70 2.00
CA ARG A 26 -6.47 21.83 0.81
C ARG A 26 -5.65 20.56 1.03
N GLY A 27 -5.87 19.55 0.21
CA GLY A 27 -5.20 18.25 0.33
C GLY A 27 -6.13 17.15 0.86
N GLY A 28 -5.76 15.92 0.49
CA GLY A 28 -6.54 14.71 0.72
C GLY A 28 -7.77 14.60 -0.20
N THR A 29 -7.96 13.41 -0.79
CA THR A 29 -9.18 13.03 -1.54
C THR A 29 -10.22 12.40 -0.61
N SER A 30 -11.39 12.01 -1.13
CA SER A 30 -12.38 11.22 -0.37
C SER A 30 -11.81 9.90 0.17
N VAL A 31 -10.87 9.30 -0.55
CA VAL A 31 -10.14 8.10 -0.10
C VAL A 31 -9.27 8.40 1.12
N ALA A 32 -8.58 9.55 1.12
CA ALA A 32 -7.79 10.00 2.27
C ALA A 32 -8.69 10.26 3.50
N ALA A 33 -9.86 10.89 3.29
CA ALA A 33 -10.84 11.12 4.36
C ALA A 33 -11.36 9.82 4.97
N ARG A 34 -11.65 8.82 4.11
CA ARG A 34 -12.05 7.47 4.54
C ARG A 34 -10.93 6.80 5.34
N ARG A 35 -9.69 6.86 4.84
CA ARG A 35 -8.53 6.27 5.51
C ARG A 35 -8.31 6.86 6.90
N ALA A 36 -8.37 8.19 7.02
CA ALA A 36 -8.28 8.87 8.31
C ALA A 36 -9.37 8.41 9.28
N GLY A 37 -10.62 8.25 8.78
CA GLY A 37 -11.71 7.70 9.60
C GLY A 37 -11.45 6.29 10.10
N GLN A 38 -10.93 5.40 9.24
CA GLN A 38 -10.58 4.03 9.62
C GLN A 38 -9.44 4.01 10.65
N ILE A 39 -8.40 4.83 10.49
CA ILE A 39 -7.32 4.93 11.47
C ILE A 39 -7.86 5.42 12.82
N LEU A 40 -8.69 6.46 12.82
CA LEU A 40 -9.25 7.05 14.04
C LEU A 40 -10.18 6.10 14.81
N SER A 41 -10.87 5.20 14.13
CA SER A 41 -11.71 4.18 14.77
C SER A 41 -10.91 3.32 15.76
N GLY A 42 -9.62 3.11 15.50
CA GLY A 42 -8.78 2.22 16.29
C GLY A 42 -9.05 0.74 16.04
N ASP A 43 -9.98 0.40 15.15
CA ASP A 43 -10.26 -0.98 14.78
C ASP A 43 -9.15 -1.55 13.87
N PRO A 44 -8.89 -2.86 13.91
CA PRO A 44 -7.94 -3.50 13.00
C PRO A 44 -8.26 -3.23 11.53
N LEU A 45 -7.24 -2.86 10.77
CA LEU A 45 -7.34 -2.65 9.33
C LEU A 45 -7.23 -3.97 8.57
N SER A 46 -7.89 -4.07 7.41
CA SER A 46 -7.74 -5.26 6.54
C SER A 46 -6.33 -5.34 5.94
N GLU A 47 -5.84 -6.55 5.66
CA GLU A 47 -4.55 -6.75 5.00
C GLU A 47 -4.43 -5.98 3.68
N GLU A 48 -5.48 -6.02 2.86
CA GLU A 48 -5.54 -5.30 1.59
C GLU A 48 -5.39 -3.79 1.79
N THR A 49 -6.02 -3.27 2.84
CA THR A 49 -5.87 -1.88 3.25
C THR A 49 -4.41 -1.57 3.59
N VAL A 50 -3.75 -2.41 4.39
CA VAL A 50 -2.38 -2.16 4.84
C VAL A 50 -1.40 -2.20 3.67
N ILE A 51 -1.58 -3.15 2.75
CA ILE A 51 -0.82 -3.22 1.49
C ILE A 51 -1.06 -1.96 0.65
N ALA A 52 -2.32 -1.50 0.54
CA ALA A 52 -2.64 -0.27 -0.18
C ALA A 52 -2.03 0.99 0.48
N MET A 53 -1.93 1.02 1.82
CA MET A 53 -1.24 2.08 2.56
C MET A 53 0.25 2.08 2.23
N ALA A 54 0.94 0.94 2.32
CA ALA A 54 2.36 0.84 1.98
C ALA A 54 2.64 1.31 0.55
N ALA A 55 1.83 0.86 -0.42
CA ALA A 55 1.93 1.30 -1.80
C ALA A 55 1.57 2.79 -2.01
N TRP A 56 0.74 3.38 -1.15
CA TRP A 56 0.43 4.81 -1.18
C TRP A 56 1.61 5.63 -0.68
N PHE A 57 2.24 5.24 0.42
CA PHE A 57 3.38 5.98 0.93
C PHE A 57 4.58 5.91 -0.02
N ALA A 58 4.88 4.73 -0.57
CA ALA A 58 6.00 4.55 -1.49
C ALA A 58 5.93 5.48 -2.73
N ARG A 59 4.73 5.74 -3.24
CA ARG A 59 4.55 6.63 -4.41
C ARG A 59 4.46 8.11 -4.07
N HIS A 60 4.19 8.47 -2.81
CA HIS A 60 4.05 9.85 -2.35
C HIS A 60 5.22 10.30 -1.46
N GLU A 61 6.26 9.49 -1.29
CA GLU A 61 7.43 9.87 -0.49
C GLU A 61 8.13 11.12 -1.04
N VAL A 62 8.06 11.34 -2.35
CA VAL A 62 8.56 12.56 -3.00
C VAL A 62 7.83 13.83 -2.52
N ASP A 63 6.58 13.73 -2.04
CA ASP A 63 5.83 14.87 -1.51
C ASP A 63 6.51 15.50 -0.29
N LYS A 64 7.35 14.72 0.43
CA LYS A 64 8.12 15.19 1.59
C LYS A 64 9.15 16.27 1.22
N GLN A 65 9.52 16.36 -0.05
CA GLN A 65 10.50 17.32 -0.56
C GLN A 65 9.84 18.64 -0.99
N GLY A 66 8.51 18.71 -1.02
CA GLY A 66 7.77 19.92 -1.37
C GLY A 66 7.74 20.94 -0.24
N GLU A 67 7.72 22.22 -0.60
CA GLU A 67 7.58 23.33 0.34
C GLU A 67 6.29 23.23 1.16
N GLY A 68 6.39 23.55 2.45
CA GLY A 68 5.29 23.51 3.40
C GLY A 68 4.97 22.09 3.88
N PHE A 69 5.83 21.11 3.59
CA PHE A 69 5.63 19.74 4.07
C PHE A 69 6.04 19.59 5.54
N SER A 70 7.13 20.24 5.93
CA SER A 70 7.68 20.16 7.29
C SER A 70 7.21 21.34 8.15
N PRO A 71 6.99 21.12 9.46
CA PRO A 71 6.68 22.22 10.37
C PRO A 71 7.77 23.30 10.33
N GLY A 72 7.34 24.57 10.27
CA GLY A 72 8.25 25.72 10.21
C GLY A 72 8.62 26.17 8.80
N GLU A 73 8.26 25.41 7.76
CA GLU A 73 8.35 25.87 6.37
C GLU A 73 7.19 26.83 6.04
N ASP A 74 7.46 27.75 5.11
CA ASP A 74 6.43 28.63 4.58
C ASP A 74 5.30 27.83 3.94
N GLY A 75 4.07 28.28 4.14
CA GLY A 75 2.89 27.61 3.61
C GLY A 75 2.49 26.31 4.32
N TYR A 76 3.13 25.93 5.43
CA TYR A 76 2.74 24.74 6.19
C TYR A 76 1.28 24.80 6.73
N PRO A 77 0.52 23.69 6.65
CA PRO A 77 0.81 22.47 5.90
C PRO A 77 0.48 22.61 4.41
N SER A 78 1.32 22.04 3.57
CA SER A 78 1.07 21.86 2.13
C SER A 78 -0.04 20.84 1.88
N PRO A 79 -0.69 20.85 0.69
CA PRO A 79 -1.70 19.85 0.36
C PRO A 79 -1.18 18.40 0.42
N GLY A 80 0.10 18.18 0.07
CA GLY A 80 0.77 16.89 0.19
C GLY A 80 0.90 16.46 1.65
N ARG A 81 1.30 17.37 2.54
CA ARG A 81 1.36 17.07 3.98
C ARG A 81 0.00 16.78 4.60
N VAL A 82 -1.04 17.52 4.19
CA VAL A 82 -2.41 17.25 4.64
C VAL A 82 -2.84 15.85 4.20
N ALA A 83 -2.58 15.47 2.95
CA ALA A 83 -2.86 14.11 2.49
C ALA A 83 -2.05 13.06 3.27
N TRP A 84 -0.75 13.29 3.49
CA TRP A 84 0.13 12.41 4.25
C TRP A 84 -0.37 12.11 5.67
N ALA A 85 -0.81 13.14 6.39
CA ALA A 85 -1.39 13.00 7.72
C ALA A 85 -2.66 12.15 7.72
N ALA A 86 -3.49 12.23 6.67
CA ALA A 86 -4.71 11.43 6.55
C ALA A 86 -4.45 9.91 6.51
N TRP A 87 -3.26 9.51 6.05
CA TRP A 87 -2.82 8.11 5.99
C TRP A 87 -2.05 7.67 7.25
N GLY A 88 -1.96 8.54 8.27
CA GLY A 88 -1.28 8.26 9.54
C GLY A 88 0.15 8.77 9.63
N GLY A 89 0.56 9.61 8.67
CA GLY A 89 1.87 10.26 8.66
C GLY A 89 3.07 9.30 8.61
N ASP A 90 4.24 9.77 9.06
CA ASP A 90 5.46 8.96 9.15
C ASP A 90 5.30 7.71 10.06
N PRO A 91 4.52 7.74 11.17
CA PRO A 91 4.16 6.53 11.89
C PRO A 91 3.42 5.51 11.01
N GLY A 92 2.43 5.98 10.24
CA GLY A 92 1.66 5.15 9.31
C GLY A 92 2.49 4.57 8.17
N GLN A 93 3.44 5.34 7.63
CA GLN A 93 4.37 4.86 6.61
C GLN A 93 5.19 3.67 7.10
N ARG A 94 5.89 3.83 8.23
CA ARG A 94 6.75 2.77 8.79
C ARG A 94 5.95 1.54 9.14
N TRP A 95 4.83 1.75 9.86
CA TRP A 95 3.94 0.68 10.25
C TRP A 95 3.39 -0.09 9.05
N ALA A 96 2.88 0.61 8.02
CA ALA A 96 2.28 -0.04 6.87
C ALA A 96 3.30 -0.84 6.06
N SER A 97 4.50 -0.30 5.84
CA SER A 97 5.58 -1.02 5.14
C SER A 97 5.95 -2.32 5.87
N GLU A 98 6.19 -2.25 7.18
CA GLU A 98 6.54 -3.42 7.99
C GLU A 98 5.45 -4.50 7.98
N ARG A 99 4.18 -4.09 8.16
CA ARG A 99 3.06 -5.05 8.20
C ARG A 99 2.77 -5.62 6.82
N ALA A 100 2.87 -4.81 5.76
CA ALA A 100 2.71 -5.29 4.39
C ALA A 100 3.76 -6.36 4.03
N ASP A 101 5.01 -6.21 4.49
CA ASP A 101 6.05 -7.20 4.25
C ASP A 101 5.83 -8.47 5.05
N SER A 102 5.35 -8.36 6.30
CA SER A 102 4.93 -9.51 7.10
C SER A 102 3.75 -10.26 6.46
N ILE A 103 2.74 -9.55 5.94
CA ILE A 103 1.61 -10.16 5.22
C ILE A 103 2.09 -10.90 3.96
N LYS A 104 3.00 -10.31 3.18
CA LYS A 104 3.55 -10.96 1.98
C LYS A 104 4.35 -12.21 2.34
N ALA A 105 5.13 -12.17 3.41
CA ALA A 105 5.87 -13.32 3.91
C ALA A 105 4.91 -14.45 4.34
N ASP A 106 3.91 -14.14 5.17
CA ASP A 106 2.87 -15.10 5.61
C ASP A 106 2.13 -15.72 4.41
N ARG A 107 1.75 -14.91 3.41
CA ARG A 107 1.10 -15.40 2.17
C ARG A 107 2.04 -16.22 1.28
N GLY A 108 3.31 -15.86 1.22
CA GLY A 108 4.34 -16.60 0.49
C GLY A 108 4.57 -17.99 1.10
N ILE A 109 4.60 -18.06 2.43
CA ILE A 109 4.65 -19.31 3.20
C ILE A 109 3.40 -20.14 2.94
N ALA A 110 2.20 -19.57 3.10
CA ALA A 110 0.95 -20.28 2.85
C ALA A 110 0.87 -20.82 1.40
N ARG A 111 1.36 -20.07 0.41
CA ARG A 111 1.47 -20.56 -0.98
C ARG A 111 2.53 -21.65 -1.17
N MET A 112 3.61 -21.68 -0.37
CA MET A 112 4.60 -22.76 -0.41
C MET A 112 4.09 -24.02 0.29
N GLU A 113 3.39 -23.88 1.41
CA GLU A 113 2.75 -24.98 2.14
C GLU A 113 1.65 -25.64 1.30
N ASP A 114 0.82 -24.84 0.61
CA ASP A 114 -0.18 -25.33 -0.35
C ASP A 114 0.46 -26.06 -1.55
N GLN A 115 1.62 -25.57 -2.01
CA GLN A 115 2.44 -26.26 -3.02
C GLN A 115 3.21 -27.48 -2.48
N GLY A 116 3.12 -27.79 -1.19
CA GLY A 116 3.61 -29.04 -0.59
C GLY A 116 2.69 -30.24 -0.85
N ALA A 117 1.46 -30.00 -1.32
CA ALA A 117 0.53 -31.02 -1.80
C ALA A 117 0.49 -31.05 -3.34
N ARG A 118 1.65 -31.10 -4.00
CA ARG A 118 1.71 -31.40 -5.45
C ARG A 118 1.25 -32.85 -5.67
N PRO A 119 0.21 -33.12 -6.47
CA PRO A 119 -0.23 -34.49 -6.74
C PRO A 119 0.81 -35.34 -7.49
N TYR A 120 1.83 -34.73 -8.11
CA TYR A 120 2.90 -35.47 -8.80
C TYR A 120 4.29 -34.82 -8.60
N PRO A 121 5.32 -35.55 -8.10
CA PRO A 121 6.62 -34.96 -7.72
C PRO A 121 7.57 -34.64 -8.88
N ASN A 122 7.19 -34.85 -10.14
CA ASN A 122 8.16 -34.91 -11.24
C ASN A 122 7.53 -34.65 -12.61
N GLU A 123 7.12 -33.41 -12.88
CA GLU A 123 6.93 -32.93 -14.26
C GLU A 123 7.85 -31.74 -14.54
N HIS A 124 9.10 -32.07 -14.86
CA HIS A 124 9.80 -31.38 -15.94
C HIS A 124 9.37 -32.04 -17.25
N ALA A 125 8.24 -31.62 -17.82
CA ALA A 125 7.76 -32.19 -19.08
C ALA A 125 7.09 -31.13 -19.97
N ALA A 126 7.88 -30.20 -20.48
CA ALA A 126 7.68 -29.71 -21.84
C ALA A 126 9.03 -29.83 -22.57
N ARG A 127 9.21 -30.98 -23.23
CA ARG A 127 10.24 -31.17 -24.26
C ARG A 127 10.07 -30.06 -25.31
N LEU A 128 11.08 -29.22 -25.47
CA LEU A 128 11.37 -28.62 -26.77
C LEU A 128 11.99 -29.70 -27.66
N VAL A 129 11.14 -30.50 -28.31
CA VAL A 129 11.52 -31.31 -29.47
C VAL A 129 10.32 -31.34 -30.41
N ASP A 130 10.18 -30.29 -31.23
CA ASP A 130 9.89 -30.35 -32.68
C ASP A 130 9.65 -28.92 -33.24
N PRO A 131 10.58 -28.33 -34.02
CA PRO A 131 10.42 -26.99 -34.60
C PRO A 131 9.61 -26.91 -35.91
N GLU A 132 8.97 -27.98 -36.40
CA GLU A 132 8.32 -27.96 -37.73
C GLU A 132 6.86 -27.42 -37.77
N GLY A 133 6.35 -26.85 -36.68
CA GLY A 133 4.98 -26.33 -36.60
C GLY A 133 4.74 -24.89 -37.08
N PHE A 134 5.66 -24.26 -37.84
CA PHE A 134 5.45 -22.91 -38.38
C PHE A 134 4.79 -22.97 -39.77
N ASP A 135 3.48 -23.17 -39.80
CA ASP A 135 2.71 -22.91 -41.01
C ASP A 135 2.34 -21.42 -41.10
N ARG A 136 2.83 -20.81 -42.18
CA ARG A 136 2.73 -19.39 -42.50
C ARG A 136 1.28 -18.97 -42.67
N PHE A 137 0.84 -17.98 -41.90
CA PHE A 137 -0.32 -17.15 -42.26
C PHE A 137 -0.03 -16.38 -43.56
N ARG A 138 -0.43 -16.95 -44.70
CA ARG A 138 -0.53 -16.21 -45.95
C ARG A 138 -1.86 -15.46 -45.95
N ARG A 139 -1.79 -14.14 -45.79
CA ARG A 139 -2.92 -13.24 -46.07
C ARG A 139 -3.34 -13.43 -47.53
N VAL A 140 -4.64 -13.63 -47.71
CA VAL A 140 -5.33 -13.55 -49.00
C VAL A 140 -5.60 -12.07 -49.27
N ASN A 141 -5.12 -11.56 -50.40
CA ASN A 141 -5.68 -10.44 -51.15
C ASN A 141 -5.51 -10.78 -52.62
#